data_AF-A0A6G2RZV9-F1
#
_entry.id   AF-A0A6G2RZV9-F1
#
_cell.length_a   1.000
_cell.length_b   1.000
_cell.length_c   1.000
_cell.angle_alpha   90.00
_cell.angle_beta   90.00
_cell.angle_gamma   90.00
#
_symmetry.space_group_name_H-M   'P 1'
#
loop_
_entity.id
_entity.type
_entity.pdbx_description
1 polymer ?
#
loop_
_entity_poly.entity_id
_entity_poly.type
_entity_poly.pdbx_seq_one_letter_code
_entity_poly.pdbx_strand_id
1 'polypeptide(L)'
;MADDGRSTTVTIKYGKGHEDSWVTFRGTPEAVFEDIASFFGFNCETLTGLAPSELVVEATQAAQSATHVVRGLDARIVPSQPAPQAGDPWTATEEPAKAQSGSKALLEQVSACRTTDELKRLWAENQSAFGDQAVMDAWKARGRSLAGS
;
A
#
# COMPACT_ATOMS: atom_id res chain seq x y z
N MET A 1 -34.48 27.55 -5.59
CA MET A 1 -34.18 27.73 -4.16
C MET A 1 -32.74 27.27 -3.99
N ALA A 2 -31.82 28.21 -3.82
CA ALA A 2 -30.43 27.87 -3.55
C ALA A 2 -30.34 27.48 -2.07
N ASP A 3 -29.95 26.24 -1.81
CA ASP A 3 -29.47 25.84 -0.50
C ASP A 3 -28.23 26.69 -0.24
N ASP A 4 -28.37 27.76 0.55
CA ASP A 4 -27.25 28.58 1.02
C ASP A 4 -26.53 27.74 2.09
N GLY A 5 -25.91 26.66 1.62
CA GLY A 5 -25.26 25.65 2.44
C GLY A 5 -24.22 26.34 3.30
N ARG A 6 -24.31 26.13 4.63
CA ARG A 6 -23.44 26.78 5.61
C ARG A 6 -21.98 26.64 5.17
N SER A 7 -21.33 27.75 4.85
CA SER A 7 -19.92 27.73 4.49
C SER A 7 -19.06 27.47 5.72
N THR A 8 -18.17 26.49 5.62
CA THR A 8 -17.18 26.17 6.65
C THR A 8 -15.81 26.64 6.18
N THR A 9 -15.02 27.19 7.11
CA THR A 9 -13.60 27.49 6.88
C THR A 9 -12.78 26.73 7.91
N VAL A 10 -11.81 25.94 7.44
CA VAL A 10 -10.87 25.20 8.27
C VAL A 10 -9.46 25.66 7.96
N THR A 11 -8.69 25.96 9.00
CA THR A 11 -7.27 26.34 8.86
C THR A 11 -6.42 25.33 9.61
N ILE A 12 -5.44 24.75 8.90
CA ILE A 12 -4.50 23.79 9.45
C ILE A 12 -3.12 24.44 9.52
N LYS A 13 -2.62 24.62 10.74
CA LYS A 13 -1.31 25.22 11.02
C LYS A 13 -0.23 24.15 11.13
N TYR A 14 0.90 24.38 10.47
CA TYR A 14 2.00 23.42 10.41
C TYR A 14 2.95 23.53 11.61
N GLY A 15 2.73 24.53 12.46
CA GLY A 15 3.43 24.67 13.73
C GLY A 15 2.71 25.66 14.66
N LYS A 16 3.39 26.02 15.76
CA LYS A 16 2.84 26.85 16.85
C LYS A 16 3.25 28.32 16.76
N GLY A 17 4.27 28.62 15.96
CA GLY A 17 4.78 29.97 15.73
C GLY A 17 3.91 30.78 14.77
N HIS A 18 4.04 32.10 14.85
CA HIS A 18 3.32 33.02 13.97
C HIS A 18 3.83 32.97 12.53
N GLU A 19 5.12 32.65 12.36
CA GLU A 19 5.80 32.52 11.07
C GLU A 19 5.65 31.12 10.46
N ASP A 20 5.00 30.19 11.16
CA ASP A 20 4.81 28.83 10.65
C ASP A 20 3.76 28.84 9.54
N SER A 21 4.00 28.06 8.48
CA SER A 21 3.08 27.97 7.36
C SER A 21 1.73 27.35 7.76
N TRP A 22 0.69 27.68 7.02
CA TRP A 22 -0.65 27.10 7.17
C TRP A 22 -1.33 26.96 5.81
N VAL A 23 -2.38 26.16 5.79
CA VAL A 23 -3.32 26.06 4.67
C VAL A 23 -4.73 26.32 5.18
N THR A 24 -5.56 26.94 4.35
CA THR A 24 -6.95 27.25 4.66
C THR A 24 -7.86 26.72 3.57
N PHE A 25 -8.88 25.97 3.98
CA PHE A 25 -9.92 25.41 3.12
C PHE A 25 -11.24 26.15 3.40
N ARG A 26 -11.99 26.48 2.34
CA ARG A 26 -13.28 27.17 2.45
C ARG A 26 -14.26 26.61 1.44
N GLY A 27 -15.44 26.24 1.90
CA GLY A 27 -16.50 25.69 1.05
C GLY A 27 -17.65 25.16 1.88
N THR A 28 -18.45 24.27 1.28
CA THR A 28 -19.40 23.46 2.06
C THR A 28 -18.64 22.48 2.95
N PRO A 29 -19.24 21.97 4.04
CA PRO A 29 -18.59 21.01 4.93
C PRO A 29 -18.06 19.77 4.20
N GLU A 30 -18.82 19.26 3.24
CA GLU A 30 -18.47 18.08 2.45
C GLU A 30 -17.28 18.35 1.54
N ALA A 31 -17.28 19.48 0.83
CA ALA A 31 -16.17 19.87 -0.05
C ALA A 31 -14.88 20.11 0.75
N VAL A 32 -14.98 20.78 1.90
CA VAL A 32 -13.82 21.00 2.77
C VAL A 32 -13.26 19.67 3.30
N PHE A 33 -14.11 18.69 3.60
CA PHE A 33 -13.67 17.37 4.04
C PHE A 33 -12.92 16.62 2.93
N GLU A 34 -13.46 16.60 1.71
CA GLU A 34 -12.82 15.99 0.54
C GLU A 34 -11.50 16.68 0.20
N ASP A 35 -11.48 18.02 0.22
CA ASP A 35 -10.28 18.82 -0.04
C ASP A 35 -9.16 18.51 0.96
N ILE A 36 -9.49 18.42 2.26
CA ILE A 36 -8.50 18.06 3.29
C ILE A 36 -7.97 16.65 3.05
N ALA A 37 -8.84 15.68 2.79
CA ALA A 37 -8.43 14.30 2.52
C ALA A 37 -7.48 14.21 1.32
N SER A 38 -7.85 14.86 0.20
CA SER A 38 -7.03 14.88 -1.01
C SER A 38 -5.71 15.63 -0.80
N PHE A 39 -5.73 16.77 -0.11
CA PHE A 39 -4.54 17.60 0.10
C PHE A 39 -3.47 16.89 0.94
N PHE A 40 -3.89 16.14 1.97
CA PHE A 40 -2.99 15.38 2.85
C PHE A 40 -2.73 13.94 2.37
N GLY A 41 -3.34 13.53 1.25
CA GLY A 41 -3.13 12.20 0.65
C GLY A 41 -3.74 11.05 1.45
N PHE A 42 -4.79 11.32 2.22
CA PHE A 42 -5.50 10.29 2.96
C PHE A 42 -6.38 9.44 2.03
N ASN A 43 -6.38 8.12 2.22
CA ASN A 43 -7.22 7.24 1.41
C ASN A 43 -8.69 7.38 1.82
N CYS A 44 -9.53 7.88 0.91
CA CYS A 44 -10.96 8.07 1.13
C CYS A 44 -11.69 6.79 1.58
N GLU A 45 -11.23 5.60 1.18
CA GLU A 45 -11.78 4.31 1.62
C GLU A 45 -11.54 4.03 3.10
N THR A 46 -10.43 4.53 3.65
CA THR A 46 -10.12 4.45 5.09
C THR A 46 -10.82 5.55 5.91
N LEU A 47 -11.35 6.57 5.23
CA LEU A 47 -12.01 7.73 5.86
C LEU A 47 -13.53 7.59 6.00
N THR A 48 -14.15 6.54 5.45
CA THR A 48 -15.62 6.38 5.45
C THR A 48 -16.26 6.28 6.84
N GLY A 49 -15.46 6.17 7.92
CA GLY A 49 -15.92 6.16 9.31
C GLY A 49 -15.41 7.31 10.18
N LEU A 50 -14.59 8.22 9.64
CA LEU A 50 -13.99 9.31 10.39
C LEU A 50 -14.92 10.53 10.45
N ALA A 51 -15.12 11.06 11.65
CA ALA A 51 -15.82 12.33 11.81
C ALA A 51 -14.97 13.49 11.24
N PRO A 52 -15.58 14.57 10.75
CA PRO A 52 -14.86 15.73 10.23
C PRO A 52 -13.83 16.32 11.19
N SER A 53 -14.11 16.33 12.50
CA SER A 53 -13.16 16.78 13.52
C SER A 53 -11.93 15.88 13.62
N GLU A 54 -12.10 14.58 13.46
CA GLU A 54 -11.00 13.61 13.54
C GLU A 54 -10.09 13.73 12.31
N LEU A 55 -10.67 13.91 11.11
CA LEU A 55 -9.90 14.21 9.90
C LEU A 55 -9.03 15.47 10.08
N VAL A 56 -9.60 16.53 10.67
CA VAL A 56 -8.86 17.78 10.94
C VAL A 56 -7.72 17.55 11.94
N VAL A 57 -7.93 16.70 12.95
CA VAL A 57 -6.90 16.31 13.91
C VAL A 57 -5.78 15.52 13.23
N GLU A 58 -6.11 14.53 12.41
CA GLU A 58 -5.13 13.74 11.65
C GLU A 58 -4.33 14.61 10.67
N ALA A 59 -4.99 15.48 9.91
CA ALA A 59 -4.35 16.43 9.01
C ALA A 59 -3.40 17.38 9.77
N THR A 60 -3.80 17.86 10.95
CA THR A 60 -2.95 18.71 11.80
C THR A 60 -1.72 17.96 12.30
N GLN A 61 -1.88 16.70 12.72
CA GLN A 61 -0.76 15.87 13.16
C GLN A 61 0.21 15.56 12.02
N ALA A 62 -0.30 15.22 10.83
CA ALA A 62 0.51 14.99 9.64
C ALA A 62 1.34 16.24 9.28
N ALA A 63 0.71 17.42 9.27
CA ALA A 63 1.40 18.68 8.98
C ALA A 63 2.52 19.02 9.99
N GLN A 64 2.22 18.87 11.28
CA GLN A 64 3.17 19.21 12.35
C GLN A 64 4.33 18.23 12.42
N SER A 65 4.06 16.93 12.24
CA SER A 65 5.10 15.90 12.22
C SER A 65 6.05 16.09 11.05
N ALA A 66 5.52 16.34 9.84
CA ALA A 66 6.35 16.63 8.66
C ALA A 66 7.25 17.86 8.91
N THR A 67 6.70 18.93 9.50
CA THR A 67 7.47 20.14 9.84
C THR A 67 8.55 19.85 10.88
N HIS A 68 8.26 19.03 11.88
CA HIS A 68 9.23 18.63 12.90
C HIS A 68 10.38 17.84 12.27
N VAL A 69 10.09 16.87 11.39
CA VAL A 69 11.14 16.09 10.69
C VAL A 69 12.03 17.00 9.86
N VAL A 70 11.42 17.86 9.02
CA VAL A 70 12.15 18.80 8.15
C VAL A 70 13.06 19.72 8.97
N ARG A 71 12.54 20.36 10.02
CA ARG A 71 13.32 21.32 10.83
C ARG A 71 14.30 20.65 11.77
N GLY A 72 13.89 19.57 12.42
CA GLY A 72 14.68 18.89 13.45
C GLY A 72 15.88 18.15 12.88
N LEU A 73 15.80 17.71 11.62
CA LEU A 73 16.86 16.96 10.95
C LEU A 73 17.56 17.76 9.83
N ASP A 74 17.20 19.03 9.65
CA ASP A 74 17.59 19.84 8.47
C ASP A 74 17.31 19.10 7.15
N ALA A 75 16.22 18.33 7.14
CA ALA A 75 15.84 17.48 6.02
C ALA A 75 15.09 18.28 4.96
N ARG A 76 15.08 17.78 3.73
CA ARG A 76 14.32 18.38 2.62
C ARG A 76 13.31 17.38 2.08
N ILE A 77 12.09 17.86 1.83
CA ILE A 77 11.07 17.08 1.14
C ILE A 77 11.52 16.85 -0.31
N VAL A 78 11.64 15.58 -0.70
CA VAL A 78 11.91 15.18 -2.07
C VAL A 78 10.57 14.74 -2.69
N PRO A 79 10.17 15.29 -3.86
CA PRO A 79 8.97 14.83 -4.53
C PRO A 79 9.07 13.33 -4.79
N SER A 80 8.01 12.59 -4.44
CA SER A 80 7.92 11.19 -4.80
C SER A 80 7.83 11.08 -6.32
N GLN A 81 8.97 10.84 -6.96
CA GLN A 81 8.98 10.28 -8.31
C GLN A 81 8.44 8.86 -8.17
N PRO A 82 7.49 8.40 -8.99
CA PRO A 82 7.12 6.99 -9.00
C PRO A 82 8.41 6.20 -9.23
N ALA A 83 8.82 5.43 -8.22
CA ALA A 83 10.04 4.65 -8.31
C ALA A 83 9.92 3.73 -9.54
N PRO A 84 10.94 3.65 -10.42
CA PRO A 84 11.09 2.45 -11.21
C PRO A 84 11.11 1.30 -10.22
N GLN A 85 10.36 0.22 -10.51
CA GLN A 85 10.31 -0.98 -9.68
C GLN A 85 11.69 -1.67 -9.68
N ALA A 86 12.67 -1.07 -9.00
CA ALA A 86 13.90 -1.71 -8.61
C ALA A 86 13.63 -2.25 -7.20
N GLY A 87 13.56 -3.58 -7.10
CA GLY A 87 13.28 -4.25 -5.85
C GLY A 87 14.31 -3.86 -4.79
N ASP A 88 13.85 -3.25 -3.71
CA ASP A 88 14.67 -3.02 -2.53
C ASP A 88 14.76 -4.30 -1.68
N PRO A 89 15.97 -4.70 -1.24
CA PRO A 89 16.26 -6.00 -0.63
C PRO A 89 15.90 -6.13 0.87
N TRP A 90 15.20 -5.16 1.48
CA TRP A 90 15.05 -5.10 2.94
C TRP A 90 13.63 -5.31 3.50
N THR A 91 12.61 -5.53 2.69
CA THR A 91 11.25 -5.83 3.20
C THR A 91 10.82 -7.24 2.81
N ALA A 92 11.45 -8.23 3.44
CA ALA A 92 10.91 -9.58 3.55
C ALA A 92 10.34 -9.77 4.96
N THR A 93 9.14 -9.26 5.20
CA THR A 93 8.20 -9.77 6.20
C THR A 93 6.80 -9.53 5.64
N GLU A 94 6.08 -10.63 5.50
CA GLU A 94 5.00 -10.86 4.55
C GLU A 94 3.63 -10.37 5.04
N GLU A 95 2.77 -9.94 4.10
CA GLU A 95 1.40 -10.45 3.93
C GLU A 95 0.91 -10.19 2.48
N PRO A 96 -0.06 -10.95 1.93
CA PRO A 96 0.23 -11.82 0.81
C PRO A 96 -0.61 -11.43 -0.41
N ALA A 97 -0.17 -10.46 -1.19
CA ALA A 97 -0.74 -10.20 -2.52
C ALA A 97 0.14 -10.75 -3.67
N LYS A 98 1.43 -11.02 -3.41
CA LYS A 98 2.35 -11.61 -4.40
C LYS A 98 2.41 -13.13 -4.39
N ALA A 99 2.02 -13.79 -3.29
CA ALA A 99 2.07 -15.26 -3.17
C ALA A 99 1.12 -15.94 -4.17
N GLN A 100 -0.07 -15.39 -4.42
CA GLN A 100 -1.03 -15.97 -5.38
C GLN A 100 -0.52 -15.96 -6.83
N SER A 101 0.24 -14.93 -7.24
CA SER A 101 0.77 -14.87 -8.60
C SER A 101 1.92 -15.87 -8.81
N GLY A 102 2.74 -16.11 -7.77
CA GLY A 102 3.82 -17.09 -7.78
C GLY A 102 3.30 -18.53 -7.75
N SER A 103 2.36 -18.84 -6.84
CA SER A 103 1.74 -20.17 -6.75
C SER A 103 1.03 -20.56 -8.05
N LYS A 104 0.30 -19.63 -8.69
CA LYS A 104 -0.39 -19.91 -9.95
C LYS A 104 0.57 -20.19 -11.11
N ALA A 105 1.65 -19.40 -11.23
CA ALA A 105 2.69 -19.64 -12.24
C ALA A 105 3.42 -20.98 -12.00
N LEU A 106 3.68 -21.33 -10.74
CA LEU A 106 4.32 -22.59 -10.39
C LEU A 106 3.42 -23.80 -10.65
N LEU A 107 2.11 -23.69 -10.40
CA LEU A 107 1.13 -24.72 -10.73
C LEU A 107 1.13 -25.04 -12.24
N GLU A 108 1.20 -24.00 -13.09
CA GLU A 108 1.32 -24.16 -14.54
C GLU A 108 2.64 -24.85 -14.93
N GLN A 109 3.76 -24.46 -14.31
CA GLN A 109 5.07 -25.08 -14.58
C GLN A 109 5.13 -26.55 -14.15
N VAL A 110 4.57 -26.90 -12.98
CA VAL A 110 4.43 -28.29 -12.53
C VAL A 110 3.63 -29.10 -13.55
N SER A 111 2.54 -28.55 -14.09
CA SER A 111 1.75 -29.24 -15.11
C SER A 111 2.49 -29.44 -16.43
N ALA A 112 3.40 -28.51 -16.77
CA ALA A 112 4.20 -28.54 -17.99
C ALA A 112 5.40 -29.50 -17.93
N CYS A 113 5.92 -29.83 -16.74
CA CYS A 113 7.04 -30.76 -16.57
C CYS A 113 6.75 -32.11 -17.24
N ARG A 114 7.67 -32.60 -18.07
CA ARG A 114 7.52 -33.85 -18.83
C ARG A 114 8.37 -34.98 -18.27
N THR A 115 9.31 -34.68 -17.39
CA THR A 115 10.21 -35.67 -16.78
C THR A 115 10.32 -35.48 -15.27
N THR A 116 10.68 -36.56 -14.57
CA THR A 116 10.89 -36.54 -13.12
C THR A 116 12.08 -35.67 -12.71
N ASP A 117 13.10 -35.53 -13.56
CA ASP A 117 14.25 -34.64 -13.32
C ASP A 117 13.88 -33.15 -13.40
N GLU A 118 13.03 -32.76 -14.36
CA GLU A 118 12.50 -31.39 -14.43
C GLU A 118 11.67 -31.06 -13.17
N LEU A 119 10.85 -32.01 -12.73
CA LEU A 119 10.00 -31.85 -11.55
C LEU A 119 10.83 -31.70 -10.25
N LYS A 120 11.98 -32.38 -10.16
CA LYS A 120 12.94 -32.23 -9.03
C LYS A 120 13.69 -30.90 -9.07
N ARG A 121 14.10 -30.43 -10.25
CA ARG A 121 14.75 -29.11 -10.42
C ARG A 121 13.79 -27.98 -10.06
N LEU A 122 12.55 -28.07 -10.53
CA LEU A 122 11.50 -27.10 -10.21
C LEU A 122 11.27 -26.97 -8.69
N TRP A 123 11.29 -28.11 -7.98
CA TRP A 123 11.20 -28.12 -6.52
C TRP A 123 12.41 -27.45 -5.86
N ALA A 124 13.62 -27.78 -6.30
CA ALA A 124 14.85 -27.21 -5.75
C ALA A 124 14.93 -25.68 -5.95
N GLU A 125 14.45 -25.17 -7.08
CA GLU A 125 14.45 -23.74 -7.43
C GLU A 125 13.34 -22.95 -6.73
N ASN A 126 12.25 -23.61 -6.33
CA ASN A 126 11.03 -22.94 -5.83
C ASN A 126 10.61 -23.42 -4.44
N GLN A 127 11.54 -23.88 -3.59
CA GLN A 127 11.21 -24.47 -2.27
C GLN A 127 10.29 -23.60 -1.40
N SER A 128 10.42 -22.28 -1.45
CA SER A 128 9.56 -21.34 -0.71
C SER A 128 8.08 -21.38 -1.15
N ALA A 129 7.81 -21.67 -2.43
CA ALA A 129 6.45 -21.75 -2.97
C ALA A 129 5.77 -23.10 -2.71
N PHE A 130 6.53 -24.12 -2.26
CA PHE A 130 5.99 -25.42 -1.83
C PHE A 130 5.40 -25.41 -0.40
N GLY A 131 5.37 -24.25 0.26
CA GLY A 131 4.57 -24.04 1.46
C GLY A 131 3.06 -23.99 1.18
N ASP A 132 2.67 -23.76 -0.08
CA ASP A 132 1.27 -23.79 -0.52
C ASP A 132 0.80 -25.24 -0.77
N GLN A 133 -0.29 -25.62 -0.09
CA GLN A 133 -0.86 -26.96 -0.17
C GLN A 133 -1.28 -27.33 -1.61
N ALA A 134 -1.79 -26.37 -2.39
CA ALA A 134 -2.23 -26.62 -3.76
C ALA A 134 -1.05 -26.94 -4.70
N VAL A 135 0.08 -26.25 -4.53
CA VAL A 135 1.33 -26.50 -5.28
C VAL A 135 1.87 -27.90 -4.94
N MET A 136 1.86 -28.26 -3.66
CA MET A 136 2.32 -29.57 -3.22
C MET A 136 1.46 -30.71 -3.78
N ASP A 137 0.13 -30.53 -3.80
CA ASP A 137 -0.80 -31.54 -4.34
C ASP A 137 -0.64 -31.71 -5.86
N ALA A 138 -0.48 -30.61 -6.61
CA ALA A 138 -0.20 -30.64 -8.04
C ALA A 138 1.13 -31.34 -8.36
N TRP A 139 2.18 -31.06 -7.58
CA TRP A 139 3.50 -31.67 -7.75
C TRP A 139 3.48 -33.18 -7.48
N LYS A 140 2.82 -33.61 -6.39
CA LYS A 140 2.62 -35.05 -6.10
C LYS A 140 1.79 -35.74 -7.17
N ALA A 141 0.75 -35.09 -7.69
CA ALA A 141 -0.08 -35.63 -8.77
C ALA A 141 0.73 -35.80 -10.07
N ARG A 142 1.55 -34.81 -10.43
CA ARG A 142 2.41 -34.89 -11.61
C ARG A 142 3.50 -35.94 -11.45
N GLY A 143 4.17 -35.98 -10.29
CA GLY A 143 5.19 -36.98 -9.99
C GLY A 143 4.65 -38.41 -10.08
N ARG A 144 3.43 -38.66 -9.58
CA ARG A 144 2.76 -39.98 -9.74
C ARG A 144 2.46 -40.30 -11.20
N SER A 145 2.03 -39.32 -11.99
CA SER A 145 1.72 -39.52 -13.42
C SER A 145 2.97 -39.86 -14.23
N LEU A 146 4.10 -39.22 -13.90
CA LEU A 146 5.39 -39.45 -14.55
C LEU A 146 6.12 -40.71 -14.07
N ALA A 147 5.87 -41.16 -12.84
CA ALA A 147 6.39 -42.42 -12.32
C ALA A 147 5.59 -43.64 -12.80
N GLY A 148 4.36 -43.42 -13.29
CA GLY A 148 3.48 -44.46 -13.85
C GLY A 148 3.48 -44.54 -15.38
N SER A 149 4.27 -43.70 -16.07
CA SER A 149 4.58 -43.81 -17.51
C SER A 149 5.95 -44.44 -17.70
#